data_AF-A0A964K5K6-F1
#
_entry.id   AF-A0A964K5K6-F1
#
_cell.length_a   1.000
_cell.length_b   1.000
_cell.length_c   1.000
_cell.angle_alpha   90.00
_cell.angle_beta   90.00
_cell.angle_gamma   90.00
#
_symmetry.space_group_name_H-M   'P 1'
#
loop_
_entity.id
_entity.type
_entity.pdbx_description
1 polymer ?
#
loop_
_entity_poly.entity_id
_entity_poly.type
_entity_poly.pdbx_seq_one_letter_code
_entity_poly.pdbx_strand_id
1 'polypeptide(L)' 'MIGKLRAAEIVLAQGGTTGDACRRIAVTEQTYYRWRKEYGGLKDR' A
#
# COMPACT_ATOMS: atom_id res chain seq x y z
N MET A 1 6.79 -6.13 8.93
CA MET A 1 5.97 -5.67 7.78
C MET A 1 4.99 -4.53 8.11
N ILE A 2 4.43 -4.42 9.32
CA ILE A 2 3.40 -3.43 9.68
C ILE A 2 3.82 -1.96 9.46
N GLY A 3 5.07 -1.59 9.76
CA GLY A 3 5.53 -0.20 9.58
C GLY A 3 5.53 0.26 8.12
N LYS A 4 5.85 -0.62 7.18
CA LYS A 4 5.81 -0.32 5.73
C LYS A 4 4.38 -0.21 5.23
N LEU A 5 3.50 -1.13 5.64
CA LEU A 5 2.09 -1.05 5.26
C LEU A 5 1.43 0.24 5.78
N ARG A 6 1.70 0.59 7.04
CA ARG A 6 1.18 1.82 7.66
C ARG A 6 1.70 3.09 7.00
N ALA A 7 2.97 3.12 6.61
CA ALA A 7 3.53 4.24 5.85
C ALA A 7 2.88 4.38 4.46
N ALA A 8 2.57 3.27 3.80
CA ALA A 8 1.81 3.27 2.54
C ALA A 8 0.36 3.74 2.74
N GLU A 9 -0.33 3.26 3.78
CA GLU A 9 -1.70 3.69 4.10
C GLU A 9 -1.81 5.17 4.44
N ILE A 10 -0.82 5.74 5.12
CA ILE A 10 -0.77 7.19 5.41
C ILE A 10 -0.69 7.99 4.12
N VAL A 11 0.12 7.55 3.14
CA VAL A 11 0.23 8.23 1.84
C VAL A 11 -1.07 8.14 1.06
N LEU A 12 -1.71 6.97 1.04
CA LEU A 12 -2.99 6.77 0.37
C LEU A 12 -4.13 7.57 1.05
N ALA A 13 -4.13 7.64 2.39
CA ALA A 13 -5.11 8.41 3.16
C ALA A 13 -4.96 9.93 2.96
N GLN A 14 -3.78 10.41 2.61
CA GLN A 14 -3.52 11.81 2.22
C GLN A 14 -3.90 12.11 0.76
N GLY A 15 -4.54 11.15 0.05
CA GLY A 15 -4.87 11.28 -1.36
C GLY A 15 -3.69 10.98 -2.30
N GLY A 16 -2.58 10.46 -1.77
CA GLY A 16 -1.44 10.02 -2.54
C GLY A 16 -1.75 8.75 -3.35
N THR A 17 -0.96 8.52 -4.39
CA THR A 17 -1.12 7.35 -5.25
C THR A 17 -0.37 6.14 -4.72
N THR A 18 -0.76 4.96 -5.19
CA THR A 18 -0.03 3.70 -4.98
C THR A 18 1.47 3.82 -5.29
N GLY A 19 1.83 4.50 -6.38
CA GLY A 19 3.23 4.69 -6.77
C GLY A 19 4.01 5.52 -5.74
N ASP A 20 3.37 6.55 -5.18
CA ASP A 20 3.97 7.38 -4.13
C ASP A 20 4.18 6.57 -2.84
N ALA A 21 3.17 5.78 -2.46
CA ALA A 21 3.28 4.85 -1.35
C ALA A 21 4.40 3.82 -1.57
N CYS A 22 4.54 3.26 -2.78
CA CYS A 22 5.60 2.29 -3.12
C CYS A 22 6.99 2.89 -2.99
N ARG A 23 7.21 4.12 -3.49
CA ARG A 23 8.47 4.85 -3.33
C ARG A 23 8.79 5.10 -1.85
N ARG A 24 7.79 5.52 -1.07
CA ARG A 24 7.93 5.83 0.36
C ARG A 24 8.44 4.66 1.18
N ILE A 25 8.04 3.44 0.83
CA ILE A 25 8.37 2.22 1.57
C ILE A 25 9.46 1.39 0.88
N ALA A 26 10.04 1.94 -0.20
CA ALA A 26 11.03 1.30 -1.05
C ALA A 26 10.61 -0.11 -1.49
N VAL A 27 9.36 -0.28 -1.92
CA VAL A 27 8.87 -1.52 -2.53
C VAL A 27 8.49 -1.29 -3.98
N THR A 28 8.48 -2.39 -4.74
CA THR A 28 7.98 -2.38 -6.11
C THR A 28 6.46 -2.35 -6.13
N GLU A 29 5.89 -1.77 -7.19
CA GLU A 29 4.44 -1.81 -7.42
C GLU A 29 3.92 -3.25 -7.47
N GLN A 30 4.70 -4.20 -7.99
CA GLN A 30 4.35 -5.62 -7.98
C GLN A 30 4.13 -6.16 -6.55
N THR A 31 5.00 -5.81 -5.61
CA THR A 31 4.85 -6.18 -4.19
C THR A 31 3.60 -5.55 -3.59
N TYR A 32 3.34 -4.27 -3.89
CA TYR A 32 2.15 -3.58 -3.42
C TYR A 32 0.85 -4.17 -4.01
N TYR A 33 0.83 -4.52 -5.31
CA TYR A 33 -0.31 -5.17 -5.94
C TYR A 33 -0.58 -6.57 -5.37
N ARG A 34 0.47 -7.33 -5.02
CA ARG A 34 0.31 -8.59 -4.28
C ARG A 34 -0.31 -8.35 -2.90
N TRP A 35 0.15 -7.34 -2.17
CA TRP A 35 -0.48 -6.96 -0.89
C TRP A 35 -1.91 -6.48 -1.07
N ARG A 36 -2.25 -5.76 -2.14
CA ARG A 36 -3.64 -5.40 -2.45
C ARG A 36 -4.50 -6.62 -2.78
N LYS A 37 -3.95 -7.66 -3.40
CA LYS A 37 -4.68 -8.90 -3.65
C LYS A 37 -4.88 -9.71 -2.37
N GLU A 38 -3.88 -9.74 -1.49
CA GLU A 38 -3.86 -10.53 -0.25
C GLU A 38 -4.59 -9.83 0.91
N TYR A 39 -4.49 -8.50 1.00
CA TYR A 39 -5.04 -7.67 2.08
C TYR A 39 -6.10 -6.67 1.61
N GLY A 40 -6.15 -6.31 0.33
CA GLY A 40 -7.12 -5.34 -0.21
C GLY A 40 -8.48 -5.92 -0.57
N GLY A 41 -8.64 -7.25 -0.57
CA GLY A 41 -9.94 -7.93 -0.66
C GLY A 41 -10.74 -7.94 0.65
N LEU A 42 -10.14 -7.52 1.77
CA LEU A 42 -10.80 -7.45 3.09
C LEU A 42 -11.66 -6.18 3.29
N LYS A 43 -11.87 -5.37 2.23
CA LYS A 43 -12.64 -4.12 2.29
C LYS A 43 -13.91 -4.10 1.43
N ASP A 44 -14.41 -5.27 1.04
CA ASP A 44 -15.75 -5.41 0.46
C ASP A 44 -16.62 -6.30 1.36
N ARG A 45 -17.21 -5.68 2.38
CA ARG A 45 -18.57 -5.96 2.85
C ARG A 45 -19.14 -4.73 3.53
#